data_AF-A0A2T3J7R1-F1
#
_entry.id   AF-A0A2T3J7R1-F1
#
_cell.length_a   1.000
_cell.length_b   1.000
_cell.length_c   1.000
_cell.angle_alpha   90.00
_cell.angle_beta   90.00
_cell.angle_gamma   90.00
#
_symmetry.space_group_name_H-M   'P 1'
#
loop_
_entity.id
_entity.type
_entity.pdbx_description
1 polymer ?
#
loop_
_entity_poly.entity_id
_entity_poly.type
_entity_poly.pdbx_seq_one_letter_code
_entity_poly.pdbx_strand_id
1 'polypeptide(L)'
;MQRQRGFLTLESALTLGAYLLFGTLFLGTLITTLMRYQESVAISQQVKTLAQAATTAYRLDTLKRRCLSSNRQTSTTDLVTQQLLSTGDYSRYQVSYRFTHQPYTYPNQVVTTVTFVSKNDKNAVSRYLNASKETDLSLTFTTPINRSRIGIEYLNAQTGCYF
;
A
#
# COMPACT_ATOMS: atom_id res chain seq x y z
N MET A 1 39.66 56.17 -14.00
CA MET A 1 39.11 54.81 -13.73
C MET A 1 38.31 54.86 -12.43
N GLN A 2 36.98 54.91 -12.51
CA GLN A 2 36.10 54.90 -11.34
C GLN A 2 36.05 53.50 -10.74
N ARG A 3 36.49 53.38 -9.48
CA ARG A 3 36.45 52.13 -8.72
C ARG A 3 35.00 51.94 -8.25
N GLN A 4 34.23 51.15 -8.99
CA GLN A 4 32.90 50.67 -8.56
C GLN A 4 33.10 49.86 -7.26
N ARG A 5 32.93 50.52 -6.11
CA ARG A 5 32.78 49.83 -4.83
C ARG A 5 31.38 49.24 -4.83
N GLY A 6 31.28 47.94 -5.14
CA GLY A 6 30.04 47.19 -5.00
C GLY A 6 29.53 47.31 -3.57
N PHE A 7 28.53 48.16 -3.37
CA PHE A 7 27.95 48.44 -2.07
C PHE A 7 26.90 47.38 -1.78
N LEU A 8 27.35 46.19 -1.37
CA LEU A 8 26.51 45.31 -0.54
C LEU A 8 26.37 46.04 0.80
N THR A 9 25.27 46.78 0.97
CA THR A 9 24.90 47.32 2.29
C THR A 9 24.81 46.16 3.27
N LEU A 10 25.22 46.39 4.52
CA LEU A 10 25.01 45.44 5.63
C LEU A 10 23.55 44.91 5.63
N GLU A 11 22.59 45.78 5.32
CA GLU A 11 21.17 45.44 5.20
C GLU A 11 20.85 44.48 4.04
N SER A 12 21.47 44.65 2.87
CA SER A 12 21.33 43.69 1.76
C SER A 12 21.95 42.32 2.07
N ALA A 13 23.06 42.28 2.81
CA ALA A 13 23.66 41.02 3.26
C ALA A 13 22.80 40.32 4.32
N LEU A 14 22.23 41.08 5.26
CA LEU A 14 21.32 40.55 6.30
C LEU A 14 20.01 40.04 5.70
N THR A 15 19.40 40.77 4.77
CA THR A 15 18.17 40.34 4.09
C THR A 15 18.40 39.09 3.25
N LEU A 16 19.50 39.04 2.48
CA LEU A 16 19.85 37.86 1.69
C LEU A 16 20.15 36.64 2.59
N GLY A 17 20.85 36.84 3.71
CA GLY A 17 21.05 35.80 4.72
C GLY A 17 19.75 35.29 5.32
N ALA A 18 18.81 36.18 5.65
CA ALA A 18 17.49 35.80 6.15
C ALA A 18 16.70 35.01 5.09
N TYR A 19 16.67 35.44 3.83
CA TYR A 19 16.00 34.70 2.75
C TYR A 19 16.59 33.32 2.52
N LEU A 20 17.91 33.16 2.61
CA LEU A 20 18.56 31.85 2.51
C LEU A 20 18.20 30.95 3.70
N LEU A 21 18.14 31.47 4.92
CA LEU A 21 17.69 30.72 6.10
C LEU A 21 16.22 30.31 5.98
N PHE A 22 15.34 31.22 5.57
CA PHE A 22 13.92 30.89 5.32
C PHE A 22 13.78 29.88 4.18
N GLY A 23 14.54 30.03 3.09
CA GLY A 23 14.54 29.11 1.96
C GLY A 23 14.97 27.71 2.36
N THR A 24 16.05 27.57 3.13
CA THR A 24 16.56 26.26 3.59
C THR A 24 15.63 25.59 4.59
N LEU A 25 15.04 26.32 5.54
CA LEU A 25 14.03 25.80 6.46
C LEU A 25 12.76 25.34 5.73
N PHE A 26 12.28 26.15 4.77
CA PHE A 26 11.13 25.81 3.94
C PHE A 26 11.40 24.57 3.09
N LEU A 27 12.56 24.50 2.41
CA LEU A 27 12.96 23.33 1.63
C LEU A 27 13.07 22.07 2.49
N GLY A 28 13.66 22.15 3.69
CA GLY A 28 13.80 21.00 4.59
C GLY A 28 12.46 20.40 5.00
N THR A 29 11.49 21.25 5.35
CA THR A 29 10.13 20.80 5.70
C THR A 29 9.34 20.28 4.49
N LEU A 30 9.52 20.91 3.33
CA LEU A 30 8.88 20.48 2.10
C LEU A 30 9.38 19.10 1.63
N ILE A 31 10.70 18.89 1.62
CA ILE A 31 11.34 17.64 1.18
C ILE A 31 10.88 16.46 2.05
N THR A 32 10.91 16.62 3.37
CA THR A 32 10.48 15.56 4.29
C THR A 32 9.00 15.21 4.13
N THR A 33 8.15 16.21 3.89
CA THR A 33 6.73 16.00 3.61
C THR A 33 6.52 15.26 2.29
N LEU A 34 7.27 15.63 1.25
CA LEU A 34 7.21 15.00 -0.06
C LEU A 34 7.66 13.53 -0.01
N MET A 35 8.72 13.23 0.73
CA MET A 35 9.20 11.86 0.95
C MET A 35 8.13 10.99 1.63
N ARG A 36 7.46 11.50 2.67
CA ARG A 36 6.37 10.79 3.36
C ARG A 36 5.17 10.54 2.45
N TYR A 37 4.86 11.51 1.59
CA TYR A 37 3.83 11.33 0.58
C TYR A 37 4.22 10.27 -0.45
N GLN A 38 5.44 10.29 -0.97
CA GLN A 38 5.95 9.26 -1.90
C GLN A 38 5.89 7.86 -1.27
N GLU A 39 6.27 7.73 0.01
CA GLU A 39 6.14 6.46 0.73
C GLU A 39 4.68 6.01 0.82
N SER A 40 3.75 6.92 1.12
CA SER A 40 2.32 6.59 1.16
C SER A 40 1.79 6.11 -0.20
N VAL A 41 2.25 6.73 -1.30
CA VAL A 41 1.89 6.30 -2.66
C VAL A 41 2.45 4.90 -2.94
N ALA A 42 3.69 4.64 -2.56
CA ALA A 42 4.31 3.32 -2.70
C ALA A 42 3.56 2.24 -1.90
N ILE A 43 3.17 2.53 -0.65
CA ILE A 43 2.36 1.62 0.18
C ILE A 43 1.01 1.35 -0.48
N SER A 44 0.31 2.39 -0.94
CA SER A 44 -1.00 2.26 -1.60
C SER A 44 -0.91 1.40 -2.86
N GLN A 45 0.13 1.61 -3.67
CA GLN A 45 0.37 0.80 -4.86
C GLN A 45 0.68 -0.66 -4.49
N GLN A 46 1.52 -0.88 -3.47
CA GLN A 46 1.87 -2.23 -3.01
C GLN A 46 0.65 -2.99 -2.48
N VAL A 47 -0.22 -2.32 -1.71
CA VAL A 47 -1.49 -2.89 -1.23
C VAL A 47 -2.37 -3.32 -2.42
N LYS A 48 -2.48 -2.49 -3.45
CA LYS A 48 -3.25 -2.83 -4.67
C LYS A 48 -2.65 -4.04 -5.38
N THR A 49 -1.33 -4.07 -5.55
CA THR A 49 -0.63 -5.20 -6.19
C THR A 49 -0.81 -6.49 -5.39
N LEU A 50 -0.67 -6.45 -4.06
CA LEU A 50 -0.91 -7.59 -3.18
C LEU A 50 -2.35 -8.10 -3.27
N ALA A 51 -3.33 -7.19 -3.25
CA ALA A 51 -4.73 -7.55 -3.38
C ALA A 51 -5.06 -8.19 -4.74
N GLN A 52 -4.47 -7.67 -5.82
CA GLN A 52 -4.61 -8.25 -7.16
C GLN A 52 -3.96 -9.63 -7.24
N ALA A 53 -2.72 -9.78 -6.77
CA ALA A 53 -2.01 -11.06 -6.74
C ALA A 53 -2.77 -12.11 -5.92
N ALA A 54 -3.27 -11.75 -4.73
CA ALA A 54 -4.08 -12.64 -3.91
C ALA A 54 -5.40 -13.02 -4.59
N THR A 55 -6.07 -12.09 -5.26
CA THR A 55 -7.30 -12.39 -6.02
C THR A 55 -7.01 -13.38 -7.15
N THR A 56 -5.92 -13.17 -7.89
CA THR A 56 -5.49 -14.08 -8.97
C THR A 56 -5.10 -15.45 -8.43
N ALA A 57 -4.38 -15.52 -7.31
CA ALA A 57 -4.02 -16.78 -6.65
C ALA A 57 -5.26 -17.60 -6.29
N TYR A 58 -6.27 -16.95 -5.72
CA TYR A 58 -7.52 -17.62 -5.37
C TYR A 58 -8.30 -18.09 -6.61
N ARG A 59 -8.33 -17.28 -7.67
CA ARG A 59 -8.92 -17.68 -8.95
C ARG A 59 -8.22 -18.92 -9.51
N LEU A 60 -6.88 -18.93 -9.53
CA LEU A 60 -6.11 -20.08 -10.01
C LEU A 60 -6.34 -21.34 -9.16
N ASP A 61 -6.44 -21.20 -7.84
CA ASP A 61 -6.79 -22.32 -6.94
C ASP A 61 -8.19 -22.85 -7.25
N THR A 62 -9.17 -21.96 -7.44
CA THR A 62 -10.56 -22.33 -7.80
C THR A 62 -10.62 -23.05 -9.14
N LEU A 63 -9.87 -22.58 -10.15
CA LEU A 63 -9.78 -23.23 -11.46
C LEU A 63 -9.10 -24.60 -11.39
N LYS A 64 -8.05 -24.74 -10.58
CA LYS A 64 -7.35 -26.02 -10.38
C LYS A 64 -8.21 -27.04 -9.63
N ARG A 65 -8.87 -26.63 -8.56
CA ARG A 65 -9.74 -27.48 -7.74
C ARG A 65 -11.12 -27.72 -8.35
N ARG A 66 -11.49 -26.90 -9.33
CA ARG A 66 -12.85 -26.80 -9.87
C ARG A 66 -13.93 -26.51 -8.81
N CYS A 67 -13.54 -26.03 -7.63
CA CYS A 67 -14.42 -25.74 -6.50
C CYS A 67 -13.88 -24.53 -5.71
N LEU A 68 -14.78 -23.78 -5.08
CA LEU A 68 -14.40 -22.72 -4.15
C LEU A 68 -13.74 -23.30 -2.89
N SER A 69 -12.69 -22.62 -2.45
CA SER A 69 -11.94 -23.00 -1.26
C SER A 69 -12.37 -22.16 -0.07
N SER A 70 -12.94 -22.80 0.95
CA SER A 70 -13.50 -22.12 2.13
C SER A 70 -12.46 -21.64 3.14
N ASN A 71 -11.24 -22.17 3.05
CA ASN A 71 -10.17 -21.96 4.05
C ASN A 71 -8.82 -21.64 3.40
N ARG A 72 -8.80 -21.20 2.13
CA ARG A 72 -7.54 -20.86 1.46
C ARG A 72 -6.82 -19.78 2.27
N GLN A 73 -5.60 -20.08 2.68
CA GLN A 73 -4.67 -19.09 3.20
C GLN A 73 -3.79 -18.58 2.07
N THR A 74 -3.30 -17.35 2.23
CA THR A 74 -2.32 -16.76 1.33
C THR A 74 -1.25 -16.08 2.18
N SER A 75 -0.03 -16.07 1.68
CA SER A 75 1.09 -15.33 2.24
C SER A 75 1.83 -14.61 1.12
N THR A 76 2.58 -13.58 1.45
CA THR A 76 3.41 -12.87 0.46
C THR A 76 4.43 -13.81 -0.18
N THR A 77 5.02 -14.72 0.59
CA THR A 77 5.93 -15.77 0.10
C THR A 77 5.26 -16.71 -0.90
N ASP A 78 4.02 -17.15 -0.64
CA ASP A 78 3.28 -18.00 -1.57
C ASP A 78 3.01 -17.29 -2.90
N LEU A 79 2.70 -15.99 -2.84
CA LEU A 79 2.42 -15.18 -4.03
C LEU A 79 3.68 -14.94 -4.88
N VAL A 80 4.85 -14.78 -4.25
CA VAL A 80 6.14 -14.73 -4.95
C VAL A 80 6.46 -16.08 -5.58
N THR A 81 6.29 -17.19 -4.84
CA THR A 81 6.55 -18.55 -5.33
C THR A 81 5.67 -18.91 -6.52
N GLN A 82 4.42 -18.43 -6.54
CA GLN A 82 3.48 -18.60 -7.66
C GLN A 82 3.73 -17.62 -8.82
N GLN A 83 4.79 -16.80 -8.77
CA GLN A 83 5.12 -15.77 -9.77
C GLN A 83 4.02 -14.72 -9.98
N LEU A 84 3.17 -14.51 -8.97
CA LEU A 84 2.11 -13.48 -8.98
C LEU A 84 2.60 -12.14 -8.40
N LEU A 85 3.77 -12.14 -7.76
CA LEU A 85 4.51 -10.98 -7.30
C LEU A 85 5.95 -11.07 -7.80
N SER A 86 6.55 -9.92 -8.10
CA SER A 86 8.00 -9.81 -8.30
C SER A 86 8.76 -10.17 -7.02
N THR A 87 10.00 -10.63 -7.16
CA THR A 87 10.90 -10.76 -6.00
C THR A 87 11.15 -9.39 -5.37
N GLY A 88 10.98 -9.28 -4.06
CA GLY A 88 11.16 -8.03 -3.32
C GLY A 88 11.01 -8.23 -1.81
N ASP A 89 11.20 -7.15 -1.04
CA ASP A 89 10.98 -7.18 0.40
C ASP A 89 9.50 -6.94 0.73
N TYR A 90 8.85 -7.99 1.22
CA TYR A 90 7.48 -7.97 1.69
C TYR A 90 7.35 -8.26 3.18
N SER A 91 8.45 -8.20 3.93
CA SER A 91 8.50 -8.55 5.37
C SER A 91 7.50 -7.76 6.21
N ARG A 92 7.25 -6.50 5.84
CA ARG A 92 6.29 -5.63 6.51
C ARG A 92 4.83 -5.81 6.10
N TYR A 93 4.53 -6.71 5.15
CA TYR A 93 3.19 -6.90 4.61
C TYR A 93 2.66 -8.30 4.94
N GLN A 94 1.47 -8.35 5.52
CA GLN A 94 0.69 -9.56 5.68
C GLN A 94 -0.56 -9.48 4.81
N VAL A 95 -0.88 -10.58 4.12
CA VAL A 95 -2.06 -10.69 3.26
C VAL A 95 -2.92 -11.83 3.76
N SER A 96 -4.24 -11.63 3.82
CA SER A 96 -5.21 -12.67 4.18
C SER A 96 -6.52 -12.44 3.45
N TYR A 97 -7.38 -13.46 3.43
CA TYR A 97 -8.73 -13.33 2.90
C TYR A 97 -9.72 -13.17 4.05
N ARG A 98 -10.74 -12.33 3.84
CA ARG A 98 -11.97 -12.38 4.62
C ARG A 98 -13.02 -13.13 3.82
N PHE A 99 -13.59 -14.16 4.43
CA PHE A 99 -14.59 -15.00 3.81
C PHE A 99 -16.00 -14.54 4.20
N THR A 100 -16.92 -14.71 3.26
CA THR A 100 -18.35 -14.63 3.51
C THR A 100 -18.94 -16.02 3.41
N HIS A 101 -19.90 -16.33 4.26
CA HIS A 101 -20.58 -17.61 4.32
C HIS A 101 -22.02 -17.40 3.89
N GLN A 102 -22.33 -17.54 2.60
CA GLN A 102 -23.67 -17.86 2.04
C GLN A 102 -23.75 -17.53 0.54
N PRO A 103 -24.36 -18.41 -0.30
CA PRO A 103 -24.78 -19.79 0.01
C PRO A 103 -23.59 -20.78 0.14
N TYR A 104 -22.40 -20.40 -0.34
CA TYR A 104 -21.13 -21.12 -0.17
C TYR A 104 -20.06 -20.15 0.36
N THR A 105 -18.96 -20.70 0.87
CA THR A 105 -17.88 -19.89 1.44
C THR A 105 -16.92 -19.43 0.35
N TYR A 106 -16.74 -18.13 0.20
CA TYR A 106 -15.78 -17.53 -0.73
C TYR A 106 -15.20 -16.24 -0.16
N PRO A 107 -14.00 -15.83 -0.59
CA PRO A 107 -13.40 -14.60 -0.11
C PRO A 107 -14.11 -13.41 -0.74
N ASN A 108 -14.64 -12.50 0.07
CA ASN A 108 -15.27 -11.27 -0.40
C ASN A 108 -14.30 -10.08 -0.38
N GLN A 109 -13.24 -10.16 0.41
CA GLN A 109 -12.25 -9.11 0.60
C GLN A 109 -10.85 -9.71 0.76
N VAL A 110 -9.85 -9.02 0.23
CA VAL A 110 -8.44 -9.22 0.59
C VAL A 110 -8.09 -8.19 1.68
N VAL A 111 -7.54 -8.68 2.78
CA VAL A 111 -7.05 -7.85 3.88
C VAL A 111 -5.54 -7.80 3.80
N THR A 112 -4.99 -6.60 3.63
CA THR A 112 -3.54 -6.36 3.63
C THR A 112 -3.19 -5.52 4.85
N THR A 113 -2.33 -6.04 5.71
CA THR A 113 -1.83 -5.34 6.89
C THR A 113 -0.37 -4.96 6.66
N VAL A 114 -0.06 -3.70 6.92
CA VAL A 114 1.30 -3.14 6.83
C VAL A 114 1.76 -2.82 8.24
N THR A 115 2.89 -3.38 8.66
CA THR A 115 3.47 -3.16 9.99
C THR A 115 4.69 -2.27 9.89
N PHE A 116 4.75 -1.24 10.72
CA PHE A 116 5.80 -0.25 10.76
C PHE A 116 6.72 -0.53 11.95
N VAL A 117 7.98 -0.13 11.81
CA VAL A 117 8.99 -0.26 12.86
C VAL A 117 8.64 0.63 14.06
N SER A 118 8.12 1.83 13.79
CA SER A 118 7.72 2.78 14.84
C SER A 118 6.35 3.40 14.60
N LYS A 119 5.71 3.84 15.69
CA LYS A 119 4.46 4.60 15.67
C LYS A 119 4.62 5.94 14.93
N ASN A 120 5.80 6.54 14.99
CA ASN A 120 6.10 7.80 14.32
C ASN A 120 6.09 7.64 12.80
N ASP A 121 6.72 6.59 12.28
CA ASP A 121 6.75 6.31 10.84
C ASP A 121 5.35 6.04 10.31
N LYS A 122 4.57 5.22 11.03
CA LYS A 122 3.17 4.95 10.71
C LYS A 122 2.34 6.24 10.68
N ASN A 123 2.45 7.09 11.71
CA ASN A 123 1.72 8.36 11.78
C ASN A 123 2.15 9.37 10.69
N ALA A 124 3.41 9.32 10.26
CA ALA A 124 3.93 10.19 9.23
C ALA A 124 3.27 9.94 7.87
N VAL A 125 2.89 8.69 7.59
CA VAL A 125 2.26 8.28 6.32
C VAL A 125 0.75 8.07 6.42
N SER A 126 0.21 7.74 7.60
CA SER A 126 -1.21 7.37 7.77
C SER A 126 -2.16 8.47 7.31
N ARG A 127 -1.80 9.74 7.53
CA ARG A 127 -2.59 10.91 7.08
C ARG A 127 -2.80 11.00 5.56
N TYR A 128 -2.00 10.28 4.77
CA TYR A 128 -2.11 10.23 3.30
C TYR A 128 -2.75 8.92 2.81
N LEU A 129 -3.07 8.02 3.73
CA LEU A 129 -3.59 6.69 3.43
C LEU A 129 -5.03 6.59 3.93
N ASN A 130 -5.84 5.79 3.23
CA ASN A 130 -7.19 5.47 3.66
C ASN A 130 -7.23 4.03 4.18
N ALA A 131 -6.66 3.82 5.37
CA ALA A 131 -6.67 2.53 6.02
C ALA A 131 -8.05 2.21 6.60
N SER A 132 -8.48 0.96 6.49
CA SER A 132 -9.75 0.50 7.06
C SER A 132 -9.69 0.37 8.59
N LYS A 133 -8.51 0.02 9.12
CA LYS A 133 -8.24 -0.03 10.56
C LYS A 133 -6.80 0.40 10.83
N GLU A 134 -6.60 1.06 11.97
CA GLU A 134 -5.29 1.48 12.44
C GLU A 134 -5.03 0.95 13.84
N THR A 135 -3.78 0.57 14.09
CA THR A 135 -3.24 0.21 15.41
C THR A 135 -2.00 1.05 15.68
N ASP A 136 -1.33 0.83 16.82
CA ASP A 136 -0.13 1.60 17.16
C ASP A 136 1.00 1.46 16.14
N LEU A 137 1.16 0.26 15.55
CA LEU A 137 2.24 -0.05 14.60
C LEU A 137 1.75 -0.53 13.24
N SER A 138 0.45 -0.69 13.01
CA SER A 138 -0.03 -1.30 11.76
C SER A 138 -1.20 -0.55 11.14
N LEU A 139 -1.22 -0.52 9.81
CA LEU A 139 -2.33 -0.05 8.99
C LEU A 139 -2.93 -1.24 8.24
N THR A 140 -4.24 -1.42 8.32
CA THR A 140 -4.94 -2.52 7.65
C THR A 140 -5.84 -1.97 6.55
N PHE A 141 -5.67 -2.50 5.34
CA PHE A 141 -6.41 -2.15 4.14
C PHE A 141 -7.31 -3.30 3.74
N THR A 142 -8.58 -3.01 3.48
CA THR A 142 -9.55 -3.99 3.00
C THR A 142 -9.89 -3.68 1.56
N THR A 143 -9.56 -4.59 0.65
CA THR A 143 -9.85 -4.46 -0.78
C THR A 143 -10.96 -5.44 -1.15
N PRO A 144 -12.10 -4.99 -1.71
CA PRO A 144 -13.16 -5.89 -2.14
C PRO A 144 -12.70 -6.75 -3.32
N ILE A 145 -13.10 -8.01 -3.31
CA ILE A 145 -12.90 -8.93 -4.44
C ILE A 145 -14.13 -8.83 -5.34
N ASN A 146 -13.91 -8.48 -6.60
CA ASN A 146 -14.98 -8.52 -7.60
C ASN A 146 -15.29 -9.98 -7.94
N ARG A 147 -16.56 -10.41 -7.76
CA ARG A 147 -17.02 -11.79 -7.99
C ARG A 147 -16.72 -12.28 -9.42
N SER A 148 -16.85 -11.42 -10.42
CA SER A 148 -16.54 -11.76 -11.82
C SER A 148 -15.05 -12.07 -12.04
N ARG A 149 -14.16 -11.58 -11.17
CA ARG A 149 -12.71 -11.87 -11.27
C ARG A 149 -12.34 -13.24 -10.73
N ILE A 150 -13.20 -13.85 -9.92
CA ILE A 150 -12.99 -15.19 -9.36
C ILE A 150 -13.83 -16.27 -10.06
N GLY A 151 -14.58 -15.90 -11.11
CA GLY A 151 -15.29 -16.84 -11.98
C GLY A 151 -16.47 -17.53 -11.31
N ILE A 152 -17.04 -16.93 -10.26
CA ILE A 152 -18.15 -17.53 -9.49
C ILE A 152 -19.38 -17.76 -10.37
N GLU A 153 -19.58 -16.90 -11.37
CA GLU A 153 -20.70 -16.98 -12.31
C GLU A 153 -20.76 -18.30 -13.10
N TYR A 154 -19.66 -19.04 -13.18
CA TYR A 154 -19.59 -20.33 -13.88
C TYR A 154 -19.72 -21.54 -12.94
N LEU A 155 -19.91 -21.31 -11.65
CA LEU A 155 -20.04 -22.35 -10.64
C LEU A 155 -21.51 -22.70 -10.40
N ASN A 156 -21.77 -23.96 -10.06
CA ASN A 156 -23.07 -24.39 -9.58
C ASN A 156 -23.40 -23.66 -8.27
N ALA A 157 -24.55 -22.98 -8.24
CA ALA A 157 -24.98 -22.16 -7.11
C ALA A 157 -25.22 -22.94 -5.80
N GLN A 158 -25.48 -24.25 -5.88
CA GLN A 158 -25.73 -25.12 -4.74
C GLN A 158 -24.44 -25.70 -4.15
N THR A 159 -23.47 -26.06 -5.00
CA THR A 159 -22.24 -26.75 -4.57
C THR A 159 -21.00 -25.85 -4.53
N GLY A 160 -21.00 -24.71 -5.22
CA GLY A 160 -19.83 -23.85 -5.35
C GLY A 160 -18.71 -24.47 -6.20
N CYS A 161 -19.04 -25.45 -7.04
CA CYS A 161 -18.12 -26.17 -7.92
C CYS A 161 -18.52 -26.06 -9.39
N TYR A 162 -17.56 -26.22 -10.29
CA TYR A 162 -17.83 -26.41 -11.72
C TYR A 162 -18.49 -27.77 -11.95
N PHE A 163 -19.32 -27.83 -12.99
CA PHE A 163 -19.95 -29.06 -13.48
C PHE A 163 -18.94 -30.04 -14.09
#